data_AF-A0A351FUV8-F1
#
_entry.id   AF-A0A351FUV8-F1
#
_cell.length_a   1.000
_cell.length_b   1.000
_cell.length_c   1.000
_cell.angle_alpha   90.00
_cell.angle_beta   90.00
_cell.angle_gamma   90.00
#
_symmetry.space_group_name_H-M   'P 1'
#
loop_
_entity.id
_entity.type
_entity.pdbx_description
1 polymer ?
#
loop_
_entity_poly.entity_id
_entity_poly.type
_entity_poly.pdbx_seq_one_letter_code
_entity_poly.pdbx_strand_id
1 'polypeptide(L)'
;MQFQLPSKQRILALAIALCASLLAIACAQVRNPSTPSDTPLPPKARTQSATPAKPALAANKKAHRFPDTAMEYAKLIESELGVPPHIDLAKAVEIPIYVNGKKALGEFSRCDNPTLLGGKTTLSGSMIQRYPGRTADGSSLPDVIWIAFARRGPDSFRGIGSVQMIGYHKKTGATAFFESCDALQPWVTVDPETTCMTGVMPSIDQPDAFNRAFRVPGVVQCVQCHQNDPFITDSFINAAKIPGTEETVVPALGRDAPYYVIGGENWDMRTLHIQGNGCLECHRIGMGTLELFMSTGWDPNQHMPPNDPGSLKADLQELLEAWKRGPHNVANAQWLIPPARGTPEHFVGQDYPYQASFNRPRGPNRTIRKSDEAALEQLATQLKALVKEGKLSKQDATELYHAASQKQKQIDNE
;
A
#
# COMPACT_ATOMS: atom_id res chain seq x y z
N MET A 1 20.66 49.59 -2.82
CA MET A 1 21.09 48.36 -2.14
C MET A 1 19.90 47.40 -2.14
N GLN A 2 19.80 46.51 -3.13
CA GLN A 2 18.72 45.53 -3.24
C GLN A 2 19.14 44.24 -2.53
N PHE A 3 18.44 43.85 -1.47
CA PHE A 3 18.67 42.58 -0.78
C PHE A 3 18.17 41.43 -1.65
N GLN A 4 19.10 40.61 -2.18
CA GLN A 4 18.76 39.31 -2.76
C GLN A 4 18.56 38.30 -1.63
N LEU A 5 17.34 37.79 -1.48
CA LEU A 5 17.05 36.65 -0.61
C LEU A 5 17.65 35.35 -1.21
N PRO A 6 18.20 34.43 -0.37
CA PRO A 6 18.80 33.18 -0.82
C PRO A 6 17.80 32.24 -1.51
N SER A 7 18.27 31.45 -2.48
CA SER A 7 17.45 30.67 -3.43
C SER A 7 16.38 29.79 -2.78
N LYS A 8 16.66 29.18 -1.63
CA LYS A 8 15.71 28.32 -0.90
C LYS A 8 14.47 29.05 -0.40
N GLN A 9 14.59 30.34 -0.03
CA GLN A 9 13.43 31.14 0.39
C GLN A 9 12.57 31.58 -0.80
N ARG A 10 13.16 31.73 -1.99
CA ARG A 10 12.41 31.99 -3.23
C ARG A 10 11.62 30.77 -3.68
N ILE A 11 12.18 29.57 -3.56
CA ILE A 11 11.52 28.30 -3.87
C ILE A 11 10.35 28.06 -2.91
N LEU A 12 10.55 28.28 -1.60
CA LEU A 12 9.49 28.16 -0.61
C LEU A 12 8.39 29.22 -0.82
N ALA A 13 8.75 30.46 -1.14
CA ALA A 13 7.77 31.51 -1.45
C ALA A 13 6.97 31.22 -2.73
N LEU A 14 7.61 30.67 -3.78
CA LEU A 14 6.91 30.25 -5.00
C LEU A 14 5.96 29.07 -4.73
N ALA A 15 6.40 28.07 -3.96
CA ALA A 15 5.57 26.92 -3.60
C ALA A 15 4.35 27.34 -2.75
N ILE A 16 4.53 28.26 -1.81
CA ILE A 16 3.44 28.84 -1.01
C ILE A 16 2.49 29.66 -1.88
N ALA A 17 3.00 30.48 -2.81
CA ALA A 17 2.18 31.27 -3.73
C ALA A 17 1.37 30.40 -4.71
N LEU A 18 1.97 29.33 -5.25
CA LEU A 18 1.28 28.35 -6.11
C LEU A 18 0.20 27.58 -5.33
N CYS A 19 0.49 27.14 -4.10
CA CYS A 19 -0.51 26.51 -3.23
C CYS A 19 -1.67 27.45 -2.85
N ALA A 20 -1.39 28.73 -2.56
CA ALA A 20 -2.42 29.72 -2.22
C ALA A 20 -3.33 30.05 -3.42
N SER A 21 -2.76 30.06 -4.64
CA SER A 21 -3.50 30.29 -5.88
C SER A 21 -4.47 29.14 -6.18
N LEU A 22 -4.04 27.90 -5.93
CA LEU A 22 -4.88 26.71 -6.11
C LEU A 22 -6.02 26.61 -5.08
N LEU A 23 -5.78 27.02 -3.83
CA LEU A 23 -6.85 27.12 -2.82
C LEU A 23 -7.90 28.18 -3.16
N ALA A 24 -7.48 29.32 -3.72
CA ALA A 24 -8.39 30.41 -4.09
C ALA A 24 -9.35 30.01 -5.23
N ILE A 25 -8.88 29.21 -6.19
CA ILE A 25 -9.70 28.68 -7.30
C ILE A 25 -10.73 27.66 -6.78
N ALA A 26 -10.34 26.81 -5.81
CA ALA A 26 -11.25 25.85 -5.18
C ALA A 26 -12.36 26.53 -4.34
N CYS A 27 -12.05 27.65 -3.66
CA CYS A 27 -13.04 28.41 -2.89
C CYS A 27 -14.02 29.22 -3.75
N ALA A 28 -13.63 29.60 -4.98
CA ALA A 28 -14.49 30.38 -5.88
C ALA A 28 -15.63 29.55 -6.50
N GLN A 29 -15.50 28.21 -6.56
CA GLN A 29 -16.51 27.33 -7.17
C GLN A 29 -17.63 26.87 -6.21
N VAL A 30 -17.62 27.30 -4.94
CA VAL A 30 -18.61 26.87 -3.92
C VAL A 30 -19.69 27.93 -3.63
N ARG A 31 -19.64 29.13 -4.25
CA ARG A 31 -20.67 30.15 -4.02
C ARG A 31 -21.80 30.08 -5.06
N ASN A 32 -22.88 29.37 -4.71
CA ASN A 32 -24.20 29.62 -5.28
C ASN A 32 -24.84 30.83 -4.58
N PRO A 33 -25.49 31.76 -5.31
CA PRO A 33 -26.21 32.87 -4.70
C PRO A 33 -27.63 32.43 -4.31
N SER A 34 -27.90 32.28 -3.01
CA SER A 34 -29.26 32.15 -2.48
C SER A 34 -29.71 33.49 -1.90
N THR A 35 -30.92 33.92 -2.28
CA THR A 35 -31.65 35.08 -1.80
C THR A 35 -31.99 35.02 -0.30
N PRO A 36 -32.22 36.17 0.37
CA PRO A 36 -32.38 36.25 1.81
C PRO A 36 -33.83 35.98 2.24
N SER A 37 -34.03 35.23 3.32
CA SER A 37 -35.30 35.23 4.07
C SER A 37 -35.05 35.67 5.51
N ASP A 38 -35.56 36.85 5.83
CA ASP A 38 -35.64 37.39 7.19
C ASP A 38 -36.67 36.61 8.01
N THR A 39 -36.25 35.97 9.10
CA THR A 39 -37.09 35.83 10.30
C THR A 39 -36.23 35.53 11.54
N PRO A 40 -36.37 36.27 12.65
CA PRO A 40 -35.56 36.07 13.84
C PRO A 40 -36.14 34.96 14.74
N LEU A 41 -35.30 34.01 15.15
CA LEU A 41 -35.62 33.03 16.19
C LEU A 41 -35.14 33.50 17.58
N PRO A 42 -35.91 33.21 18.66
CA PRO A 42 -35.64 33.70 20.01
C PRO A 42 -34.53 32.91 20.76
N PRO A 43 -33.96 33.48 21.85
CA PRO A 43 -32.72 33.01 22.46
C PRO A 43 -32.87 31.74 23.33
N LYS A 44 -31.81 30.92 23.30
CA LYS A 44 -31.64 29.68 24.06
C LYS A 44 -31.56 29.91 25.58
N ALA A 45 -32.35 29.15 26.33
CA ALA A 45 -32.13 28.92 27.76
C ALA A 45 -30.98 27.93 27.98
N ARG A 46 -30.05 28.32 28.86
CA ARG A 46 -28.83 27.61 29.23
C ARG A 46 -29.09 26.88 30.54
N THR A 47 -29.14 25.54 30.50
CA THR A 47 -29.15 24.73 31.72
C THR A 47 -27.85 23.93 31.77
N GLN A 48 -27.06 24.22 32.81
CA GLN A 48 -25.83 23.50 33.14
C GLN A 48 -26.22 22.20 33.85
N SER A 49 -25.83 21.05 33.31
CA SER A 49 -25.72 19.81 34.08
C SER A 49 -24.28 19.32 34.01
N ALA A 50 -23.71 19.08 35.19
CA ALA A 50 -22.35 18.61 35.39
C ALA A 50 -22.26 17.12 35.04
N THR A 51 -21.38 16.78 34.10
CA THR A 51 -21.00 15.39 33.78
C THR A 51 -19.73 15.03 34.56
N PRO A 52 -19.60 13.80 35.12
CA PRO A 52 -18.41 13.41 35.87
C PRO A 52 -17.18 13.34 34.96
N ALA A 53 -16.02 13.68 35.52
CA ALA A 53 -14.74 13.73 34.83
C ALA A 53 -14.38 12.40 34.14
N LYS A 54 -14.14 12.45 32.83
CA LYS A 54 -13.42 11.41 32.07
C LYS A 54 -12.01 11.24 32.65
N PRO A 55 -11.51 10.01 32.89
CA PRO A 55 -10.10 9.80 33.11
C PRO A 55 -9.32 10.27 31.87
N ALA A 56 -8.33 11.12 32.09
CA ALA A 56 -7.44 11.61 31.05
C ALA A 56 -6.68 10.43 30.42
N LEU A 57 -7.09 10.07 29.20
CA LEU A 57 -6.34 9.17 28.35
C LEU A 57 -5.10 9.94 27.86
N ALA A 58 -4.00 9.85 28.60
CA ALA A 58 -2.69 10.24 28.09
C ALA A 58 -2.25 9.19 27.05
N ALA A 59 -2.75 9.35 25.82
CA ALA A 59 -2.37 8.54 24.68
C ALA A 59 -0.92 8.86 24.29
N ASN A 60 0.00 7.97 24.65
CA ASN A 60 1.37 8.01 24.17
C ASN A 60 1.38 7.69 22.66
N LYS A 61 1.84 8.65 21.85
CA LYS A 61 1.81 8.63 20.37
C LYS A 61 2.86 7.69 19.76
N LYS A 62 2.71 6.38 19.95
CA LYS A 62 3.10 5.41 18.91
C LYS A 62 1.86 4.58 18.61
N ALA A 63 1.24 4.86 17.47
CA ALA A 63 0.01 4.18 17.04
C ALA A 63 0.27 2.72 16.59
N HIS A 64 1.41 2.13 16.93
CA HIS A 64 1.80 0.75 16.64
C HIS A 64 2.87 0.27 17.64
N ARG A 65 3.05 -1.06 17.75
CA ARG A 65 4.04 -1.68 18.66
C ARG A 65 5.34 -2.10 17.96
N PHE A 66 5.55 -1.69 16.71
CA PHE A 66 6.83 -1.92 16.04
C PHE A 66 7.99 -1.25 16.80
N PRO A 67 9.14 -1.94 16.90
CA PRO A 67 10.36 -1.35 17.43
C PRO A 67 10.96 -0.35 16.44
N ASP A 68 11.98 0.39 16.85
CA ASP A 68 12.53 1.48 16.04
C ASP A 68 13.48 1.00 14.94
N THR A 69 14.04 -0.20 15.08
CA THR A 69 15.01 -0.76 14.13
C THR A 69 14.56 -2.09 13.53
N ALA A 70 15.02 -2.38 12.31
CA ALA A 70 14.73 -3.64 11.64
C ALA A 70 15.28 -4.86 12.41
N MET A 71 16.44 -4.73 13.06
CA MET A 71 17.03 -5.77 13.89
C MET A 71 16.21 -6.07 15.13
N GLU A 72 15.68 -5.06 15.81
CA GLU A 72 14.78 -5.28 16.94
C GLU A 72 13.49 -5.94 16.47
N TYR A 73 13.01 -5.60 15.27
CA TYR A 73 11.82 -6.24 14.72
C TYR A 73 12.08 -7.69 14.35
N ALA A 74 13.23 -8.00 13.76
CA ALA A 74 13.68 -9.37 13.51
C ALA A 74 13.71 -10.21 14.79
N LYS A 75 14.18 -9.64 15.92
CA LYS A 75 14.14 -10.30 17.23
C LYS A 75 12.73 -10.48 17.76
N LEU A 76 11.85 -9.47 17.59
CA LEU A 76 10.45 -9.55 18.05
C LEU A 76 9.71 -10.72 17.41
N ILE A 77 9.94 -10.96 16.12
CA ILE A 77 9.21 -11.97 15.35
C ILE A 77 9.84 -13.36 15.41
N GLU A 78 11.07 -13.49 15.92
CA GLU A 78 11.90 -14.70 15.79
C GLU A 78 11.22 -15.96 16.34
N SER A 79 10.50 -15.83 17.46
CA SER A 79 9.79 -16.96 18.08
C SER A 79 8.66 -17.55 17.23
N GLU A 80 8.09 -16.76 16.31
CA GLU A 80 6.97 -17.17 15.45
C GLU A 80 7.44 -17.44 14.01
N LEU A 81 8.42 -16.68 13.51
CA LEU A 81 8.83 -16.71 12.09
C LEU A 81 10.28 -17.13 11.88
N GLY A 82 11.02 -17.39 12.95
CA GLY A 82 12.46 -17.56 12.87
C GLY A 82 13.14 -16.29 12.33
N VAL A 83 14.30 -16.47 11.71
CA VAL A 83 15.10 -15.35 11.22
C VAL A 83 14.74 -14.95 9.79
N PRO A 84 14.73 -13.65 9.47
CA PRO A 84 14.72 -13.18 8.09
C PRO A 84 15.81 -13.85 7.22
N PRO A 85 15.49 -14.27 5.99
CA PRO A 85 16.48 -14.85 5.09
C PRO A 85 17.53 -13.83 4.63
N HIS A 86 18.72 -14.33 4.31
CA HIS A 86 19.72 -13.59 3.56
C HIS A 86 19.34 -13.55 2.07
N ILE A 87 19.00 -12.36 1.57
CA ILE A 87 18.48 -12.18 0.21
C ILE A 87 19.63 -12.01 -0.78
N ASP A 88 19.76 -12.99 -1.66
CA ASP A 88 20.68 -12.99 -2.81
C ASP A 88 19.85 -12.96 -4.11
N LEU A 89 19.82 -11.81 -4.77
CA LEU A 89 19.00 -11.60 -5.96
C LEU A 89 19.51 -12.39 -7.17
N ALA A 90 20.78 -12.80 -7.19
CA ALA A 90 21.29 -13.67 -8.26
C ALA A 90 20.74 -15.11 -8.16
N LYS A 91 20.17 -15.48 -7.00
CA LYS A 91 19.49 -16.77 -6.78
C LYS A 91 17.97 -16.68 -6.86
N ALA A 92 17.44 -15.47 -7.03
CA ALA A 92 16.00 -15.24 -7.13
C ALA A 92 15.47 -15.59 -8.53
N VAL A 93 14.17 -15.78 -8.62
CA VAL A 93 13.46 -16.02 -9.88
C VAL A 93 13.08 -14.68 -10.51
N GLU A 94 13.40 -14.47 -11.78
CA GLU A 94 12.90 -13.33 -12.54
C GLU A 94 11.38 -13.43 -12.69
N ILE A 95 10.66 -12.32 -12.52
CA ILE A 95 9.27 -12.21 -12.96
C ILE A 95 9.28 -11.89 -14.46
N PRO A 96 8.95 -12.85 -15.35
CA PRO A 96 8.99 -12.61 -16.78
C PRO A 96 7.84 -11.70 -17.21
N ILE A 97 8.10 -10.84 -18.19
CA ILE A 97 7.07 -10.07 -18.89
C ILE A 97 6.84 -10.69 -20.26
N TYR A 98 5.58 -10.84 -20.66
CA TYR A 98 5.20 -11.37 -21.96
C TYR A 98 4.53 -10.31 -22.82
N VAL A 99 4.89 -10.28 -24.10
CA VAL A 99 4.22 -9.48 -25.13
C VAL A 99 3.88 -10.41 -26.29
N ASN A 100 2.59 -10.57 -26.58
CA ASN A 100 2.11 -11.51 -27.59
C ASN A 100 2.61 -12.95 -27.35
N GLY A 101 2.61 -13.39 -26.09
CA GLY A 101 3.01 -14.73 -25.66
C GLY A 101 4.53 -14.97 -25.64
N LYS A 102 5.35 -13.96 -25.93
CA LYS A 102 6.82 -14.08 -25.94
C LYS A 102 7.43 -13.26 -24.81
N LYS A 103 8.40 -13.86 -24.10
CA LYS A 103 9.17 -13.15 -23.07
C LYS A 103 9.86 -11.93 -23.70
N ALA A 104 9.76 -10.77 -23.04
CA ALA A 104 10.30 -9.52 -23.53
C ALA A 104 11.06 -8.77 -22.41
N LEU A 105 12.10 -8.02 -22.80
CA LEU A 105 12.89 -7.16 -21.92
C LEU A 105 12.64 -5.70 -22.29
N GLY A 106 12.54 -4.83 -21.29
CA GLY A 106 12.30 -3.40 -21.45
C GLY A 106 11.18 -2.86 -20.57
N GLU A 107 10.64 -1.72 -21.01
CA GLU A 107 9.53 -1.02 -20.36
C GLU A 107 8.32 -1.02 -21.27
N PHE A 108 7.16 -1.45 -20.75
CA PHE A 108 5.97 -1.68 -21.55
C PHE A 108 4.76 -0.97 -20.97
N SER A 109 4.10 -0.14 -21.78
CA SER A 109 2.77 0.42 -21.44
C SER A 109 1.64 -0.58 -21.64
N ARG A 110 1.88 -1.65 -22.41
CA ARG A 110 0.96 -2.78 -22.63
C ARG A 110 1.78 -4.07 -22.75
N CYS A 111 1.38 -5.09 -22.01
CA CYS A 111 1.93 -6.43 -22.03
C CYS A 111 0.84 -7.42 -21.57
N ASP A 112 1.08 -8.71 -21.73
CA ASP A 112 0.10 -9.76 -21.43
C ASP A 112 -0.13 -9.89 -19.91
N ASN A 113 0.87 -9.55 -19.11
CA ASN A 113 0.86 -9.61 -17.64
C ASN A 113 1.36 -8.30 -17.01
N PRO A 114 0.59 -7.20 -17.10
CA PRO A 114 1.01 -5.92 -16.55
C PRO A 114 1.05 -5.96 -15.02
N THR A 115 1.97 -5.21 -14.43
CA THR A 115 1.98 -5.01 -12.97
C THR A 115 0.73 -4.23 -12.55
N LEU A 116 -0.01 -4.74 -11.57
CA LEU A 116 -1.16 -4.04 -10.99
C LEU A 116 -0.77 -3.29 -9.69
N LEU A 117 0.48 -3.41 -9.26
CA LEU A 117 1.02 -2.81 -8.05
C LEU A 117 1.44 -1.33 -8.23
N GLY A 118 0.72 -0.60 -9.08
CA GLY A 118 0.96 0.80 -9.41
C GLY A 118 2.12 1.05 -10.39
N GLY A 119 1.98 2.12 -11.19
CA GLY A 119 2.89 2.51 -12.27
C GLY A 119 2.15 2.59 -13.61
N LYS A 120 2.63 3.43 -14.54
CA LYS A 120 2.03 3.57 -15.89
C LYS A 120 2.56 2.53 -16.88
N THR A 121 3.64 1.83 -16.51
CA THR A 121 4.38 0.89 -17.34
C THR A 121 4.86 -0.29 -16.49
N THR A 122 5.05 -1.44 -17.13
CA THR A 122 5.64 -2.64 -16.53
C THR A 122 7.10 -2.74 -16.98
N LEU A 123 8.02 -2.83 -16.02
CA LEU A 123 9.46 -2.80 -16.26
C LEU A 123 10.07 -4.18 -15.98
N SER A 124 10.79 -4.73 -16.95
CA SER A 124 11.42 -6.07 -16.84
C SER A 124 12.53 -6.10 -15.79
N GLY A 125 12.79 -7.30 -15.26
CA GLY A 125 13.91 -7.56 -14.35
C GLY A 125 13.60 -7.42 -12.86
N SER A 126 12.31 -7.43 -12.49
CA SER A 126 11.93 -7.65 -11.08
C SER A 126 12.23 -9.09 -10.70
N MET A 127 12.68 -9.31 -9.47
CA MET A 127 13.07 -10.63 -8.96
C MET A 127 12.23 -11.01 -7.75
N ILE A 128 11.92 -12.29 -7.59
CA ILE A 128 11.15 -12.79 -6.46
C ILE A 128 11.68 -14.15 -6.00
N GLN A 129 11.69 -14.38 -4.69
CA GLN A 129 12.21 -15.63 -4.13
C GLN A 129 11.40 -16.07 -2.93
N ARG A 130 11.15 -17.38 -2.84
CA ARG A 130 10.59 -18.05 -1.67
C ARG A 130 11.70 -18.73 -0.89
N TYR A 131 11.75 -18.47 0.42
CA TYR A 131 12.65 -19.13 1.37
C TYR A 131 11.84 -19.92 2.40
N PRO A 132 12.27 -21.14 2.77
CA PRO A 132 11.73 -21.82 3.94
C PRO A 132 12.17 -21.08 5.22
N GLY A 133 11.29 -21.03 6.22
CA GLY A 133 11.63 -20.49 7.52
C GLY A 133 12.68 -21.31 8.25
N ARG A 134 13.51 -20.63 9.03
CA ARG A 134 14.58 -21.23 9.83
C ARG A 134 14.77 -20.46 11.13
N THR A 135 15.15 -21.15 12.20
CA THR A 135 15.68 -20.54 13.42
C THR A 135 17.08 -19.97 13.19
N ALA A 136 17.59 -19.17 14.13
CA ALA A 136 18.94 -18.60 14.05
C ALA A 136 20.06 -19.65 13.96
N ASP A 137 19.86 -20.85 14.52
CA ASP A 137 20.79 -21.98 14.42
C ASP A 137 20.64 -22.80 13.12
N GLY A 138 19.72 -22.40 12.23
CA GLY A 138 19.49 -23.02 10.92
C GLY A 138 18.46 -24.15 10.90
N SER A 139 17.88 -24.53 12.05
CA SER A 139 16.83 -25.55 12.13
C SER A 139 15.61 -25.14 11.31
N SER A 140 14.97 -26.11 10.65
CA SER A 140 13.86 -25.83 9.73
C SER A 140 12.56 -25.51 10.48
N LEU A 141 11.84 -24.49 10.00
CA LEU A 141 10.47 -24.17 10.40
C LEU A 141 9.54 -24.42 9.20
N PRO A 142 8.99 -25.65 9.04
CA PRO A 142 8.29 -26.06 7.82
C PRO A 142 6.98 -25.32 7.58
N ASP A 143 6.40 -24.75 8.63
CA ASP A 143 5.16 -23.96 8.56
C ASP A 143 5.42 -22.49 8.26
N VAL A 144 6.68 -22.05 8.26
CA VAL A 144 7.06 -20.67 7.98
C VAL A 144 7.64 -20.55 6.58
N ILE A 145 7.24 -19.50 5.88
CA ILE A 145 7.79 -19.10 4.60
C ILE A 145 8.15 -17.63 4.62
N TRP A 146 9.13 -17.28 3.80
CA TRP A 146 9.52 -15.91 3.53
C TRP A 146 9.49 -15.66 2.04
N ILE A 147 8.84 -14.57 1.62
CA ILE A 147 8.88 -14.09 0.24
C ILE A 147 9.71 -12.82 0.21
N ALA A 148 10.75 -12.79 -0.63
CA ALA A 148 11.49 -11.57 -0.96
C ALA A 148 11.11 -11.13 -2.37
N PHE A 149 10.75 -9.86 -2.54
CA PHE A 149 10.37 -9.27 -3.81
C PHE A 149 11.23 -8.03 -4.08
N ALA A 150 12.10 -8.11 -5.08
CA ALA A 150 12.87 -7.00 -5.60
C ALA A 150 12.13 -6.40 -6.80
N ARG A 151 11.52 -5.24 -6.58
CA ARG A 151 10.66 -4.58 -7.55
C ARG A 151 11.45 -3.57 -8.38
N ARG A 152 11.36 -3.70 -9.70
CA ARG A 152 11.71 -2.62 -10.65
C ARG A 152 10.62 -1.54 -10.65
N GLY A 153 11.02 -0.29 -10.81
CA GLY A 153 10.06 0.83 -10.86
C GLY A 153 10.48 1.90 -11.86
N PRO A 154 9.63 2.30 -12.83
CA PRO A 154 10.00 3.31 -13.83
C PRO A 154 10.28 4.69 -13.22
N ASP A 155 9.59 5.04 -12.14
CA ASP A 155 9.73 6.33 -11.44
C ASP A 155 10.86 6.34 -10.37
N SER A 156 11.66 5.28 -10.31
CA SER A 156 12.69 5.11 -9.28
C SER A 156 14.10 5.41 -9.79
N PHE A 157 15.01 5.77 -8.89
CA PHE A 157 16.40 6.05 -9.25
C PHE A 157 17.03 4.82 -9.93
N ARG A 158 17.45 4.99 -11.19
CA ARG A 158 18.02 3.92 -12.05
C ARG A 158 17.08 2.72 -12.27
N GLY A 159 15.78 2.89 -12.07
CA GLY A 159 14.81 1.81 -12.27
C GLY A 159 14.74 0.78 -11.14
N ILE A 160 15.42 1.02 -10.00
CA ILE A 160 15.41 0.19 -8.79
C ILE A 160 14.34 0.72 -7.83
N GLY A 161 13.23 -0.01 -7.67
CA GLY A 161 12.11 0.40 -6.82
C GLY A 161 12.35 0.12 -5.35
N SER A 162 12.29 -1.15 -4.96
CA SER A 162 12.42 -1.59 -3.56
C SER A 162 12.82 -3.06 -3.48
N VAL A 163 13.31 -3.49 -2.31
CA VAL A 163 13.38 -4.90 -1.92
C VAL A 163 12.52 -5.08 -0.69
N GLN A 164 11.46 -5.87 -0.82
CA GLN A 164 10.47 -6.12 0.22
C GLN A 164 10.57 -7.57 0.67
N MET A 165 10.27 -7.83 1.93
CA MET A 165 10.31 -9.16 2.50
C MET A 165 9.13 -9.39 3.44
N ILE A 166 8.44 -10.51 3.25
CA ILE A 166 7.24 -10.86 3.99
C ILE A 166 7.43 -12.27 4.56
N GLY A 167 7.43 -12.38 5.88
CA GLY A 167 7.43 -13.64 6.60
C GLY A 167 6.01 -14.04 6.97
N TYR A 168 5.66 -15.31 6.83
CA TYR A 168 4.32 -15.82 7.12
C TYR A 168 4.35 -17.23 7.73
N HIS A 169 3.65 -17.42 8.86
CA HIS A 169 3.43 -18.71 9.47
C HIS A 169 2.08 -19.28 9.03
N LYS A 170 2.09 -20.32 8.19
CA LYS A 170 0.90 -20.90 7.54
C LYS A 170 -0.20 -21.36 8.49
N LYS A 171 0.15 -21.85 9.69
CA LYS A 171 -0.82 -22.31 10.70
C LYS A 171 -1.35 -21.23 11.65
N THR A 172 -0.53 -20.28 12.08
CA THR A 172 -0.92 -19.27 13.09
C THR A 172 -1.38 -17.96 12.46
N GLY A 173 -0.97 -17.71 11.22
CA GLY A 173 -1.21 -16.48 10.49
C GLY A 173 -0.21 -15.37 10.82
N ALA A 174 0.78 -15.65 11.66
CA ALA A 174 1.79 -14.68 12.07
C ALA A 174 2.50 -14.12 10.85
N THR A 175 2.55 -12.80 10.72
CA THR A 175 3.10 -12.10 9.56
C THR A 175 4.02 -10.98 9.98
N ALA A 176 5.11 -10.82 9.24
CA ALA A 176 6.03 -9.69 9.37
C ALA A 176 6.36 -9.08 8.01
N PHE A 177 6.36 -7.74 7.94
CA PHE A 177 6.71 -6.98 6.74
C PHE A 177 8.03 -6.22 6.96
N PHE A 178 8.92 -6.31 5.99
CA PHE A 178 10.11 -5.47 5.87
C PHE A 178 10.10 -4.82 4.49
N GLU A 179 10.46 -3.55 4.46
CA GLU A 179 10.68 -2.83 3.21
C GLU A 179 12.07 -2.23 3.22
N SER A 180 12.77 -2.26 2.09
CA SER A 180 14.04 -1.59 1.98
C SER A 180 13.89 -0.07 2.11
N CYS A 181 14.96 0.61 2.51
CA CYS A 181 15.05 2.05 2.30
C CYS A 181 15.11 2.37 0.79
N ASP A 182 14.91 3.64 0.44
CA ASP A 182 14.95 4.08 -0.96
C ASP A 182 16.39 4.08 -1.52
N ALA A 183 17.39 4.15 -0.64
CA ALA A 183 18.81 4.14 -0.99
C ALA A 183 19.38 2.71 -0.97
N LEU A 184 19.03 1.93 -2.00
CA LEU A 184 19.43 0.51 -2.11
C LEU A 184 20.91 0.27 -2.48
N GLN A 185 21.69 1.32 -2.77
CA GLN A 185 23.13 1.19 -2.95
C GLN A 185 23.85 1.08 -1.59
N PRO A 186 24.90 0.26 -1.47
CA PRO A 186 25.59 -0.47 -2.55
C PRO A 186 25.05 -1.88 -2.82
N TRP A 187 23.97 -2.30 -2.17
CA TRP A 187 23.55 -3.70 -2.11
C TRP A 187 22.91 -4.22 -3.39
N VAL A 188 22.21 -3.36 -4.12
CA VAL A 188 21.45 -3.75 -5.31
C VAL A 188 21.90 -2.96 -6.52
N THR A 189 22.03 -3.66 -7.65
CA THR A 189 22.27 -3.08 -8.97
C THR A 189 21.33 -3.68 -10.00
N VAL A 190 21.41 -3.22 -11.24
CA VAL A 190 20.69 -3.78 -12.38
C VAL A 190 21.71 -4.27 -13.38
N ASP A 191 21.57 -5.53 -13.78
CA ASP A 191 22.35 -6.09 -14.89
C ASP A 191 21.92 -5.41 -16.20
N PRO A 192 22.84 -4.78 -16.95
CA PRO A 192 22.51 -4.07 -18.18
C PRO A 192 22.08 -4.97 -19.34
N GLU A 193 22.45 -6.25 -19.32
CA GLU A 193 22.11 -7.21 -20.38
C GLU A 193 20.75 -7.86 -20.12
N THR A 194 20.55 -8.38 -18.91
CA THR A 194 19.32 -9.11 -18.56
C THR A 194 18.23 -8.19 -18.02
N THR A 195 18.59 -6.97 -17.64
CA THR A 195 17.76 -6.02 -16.85
C THR A 195 17.42 -6.54 -15.44
N CYS A 196 17.87 -7.72 -15.04
CA CYS A 196 17.51 -8.24 -13.72
C CYS A 196 18.15 -7.43 -12.59
N MET A 197 17.41 -7.23 -11.50
CA MET A 197 18.00 -6.73 -10.26
C MET A 197 18.97 -7.79 -9.71
N THR A 198 20.17 -7.38 -9.34
CA THR A 198 21.21 -8.26 -8.81
C THR A 198 21.79 -7.70 -7.52
N GLY A 199 22.53 -8.53 -6.79
CA GLY A 199 23.21 -8.14 -5.57
C GLY A 199 22.69 -8.87 -4.33
N VAL A 200 23.23 -8.47 -3.18
CA VAL A 200 23.03 -9.17 -1.90
C VAL A 200 22.66 -8.15 -0.84
N MET A 201 21.47 -8.32 -0.26
CA MET A 201 21.00 -7.47 0.83
C MET A 201 21.68 -7.89 2.13
N PRO A 202 21.94 -6.96 3.07
CA PRO A 202 22.43 -7.32 4.40
C PRO A 202 21.49 -8.31 5.10
N SER A 203 22.07 -9.22 5.88
CA SER A 203 21.34 -10.14 6.77
C SER A 203 21.40 -9.65 8.22
N ILE A 204 20.68 -10.36 9.09
CA ILE A 204 20.71 -10.15 10.54
C ILE A 204 22.10 -10.31 11.18
N ASP A 205 23.04 -10.98 10.50
CA ASP A 205 24.44 -11.12 10.95
C ASP A 205 25.24 -9.82 10.80
N GLN A 206 24.67 -8.85 10.07
CA GLN A 206 25.25 -7.53 9.82
C GLN A 206 24.30 -6.44 10.35
N PRO A 207 24.10 -6.35 11.69
CA PRO A 207 22.99 -5.58 12.29
C PRO A 207 22.94 -4.12 11.85
N ASP A 208 24.10 -3.45 11.78
CA ASP A 208 24.17 -2.05 11.35
C ASP A 208 23.80 -1.88 9.88
N ALA A 209 24.21 -2.82 9.02
CA ALA A 209 23.86 -2.78 7.60
C ALA A 209 22.40 -3.17 7.38
N PHE A 210 21.87 -4.15 8.12
CA PHE A 210 20.47 -4.55 8.11
C PHE A 210 19.54 -3.40 8.49
N ASN A 211 19.86 -2.68 9.58
CA ASN A 211 19.12 -1.50 10.02
C ASN A 211 19.16 -0.34 9.03
N ARG A 212 20.23 -0.23 8.23
CA ARG A 212 20.29 0.78 7.14
C ARG A 212 19.52 0.33 5.90
N ALA A 213 19.53 -0.96 5.60
CA ALA A 213 18.92 -1.50 4.40
C ALA A 213 17.41 -1.64 4.53
N PHE A 214 16.89 -2.00 5.70
CA PHE A 214 15.48 -2.27 5.93
C PHE A 214 14.88 -1.32 6.97
N ARG A 215 13.60 -1.00 6.77
CA ARG A 215 12.72 -0.31 7.71
C ARG A 215 11.60 -1.24 8.15
N VAL A 216 11.15 -1.03 9.37
CA VAL A 216 9.91 -1.60 9.89
C VAL A 216 8.71 -0.85 9.32
N PRO A 217 7.50 -1.42 9.40
CA PRO A 217 6.30 -0.67 9.05
C PRO A 217 6.19 0.64 9.84
N GLY A 218 5.91 1.73 9.12
CA GLY A 218 5.77 3.07 9.67
C GLY A 218 4.32 3.45 9.93
N VAL A 219 3.99 4.71 9.60
CA VAL A 219 2.64 5.27 9.78
C VAL A 219 1.62 4.62 8.85
N VAL A 220 2.04 4.25 7.63
CA VAL A 220 1.20 3.52 6.68
C VAL A 220 1.12 2.06 7.13
N GLN A 221 -0.09 1.57 7.34
CA GLN A 221 -0.31 0.16 7.67
C GLN A 221 -0.16 -0.66 6.39
N CYS A 222 0.76 -1.63 6.36
CA CYS A 222 0.95 -2.52 5.20
C CYS A 222 -0.35 -3.25 4.82
N VAL A 223 -1.23 -3.48 5.81
CA VAL A 223 -2.54 -4.11 5.64
C VAL A 223 -3.54 -3.25 4.87
N GLN A 224 -3.23 -1.99 4.53
CA GLN A 224 -4.03 -1.24 3.57
C GLN A 224 -4.07 -1.93 2.20
N CYS A 225 -2.95 -2.54 1.79
CA CYS A 225 -2.88 -3.34 0.56
C CYS A 225 -2.90 -4.85 0.86
N HIS A 226 -2.30 -5.27 1.96
CA HIS A 226 -2.22 -6.67 2.37
C HIS A 226 -3.34 -7.05 3.34
N GLN A 227 -4.58 -6.64 3.08
CA GLN A 227 -5.64 -6.75 4.08
C GLN A 227 -6.23 -8.16 4.19
N ASN A 228 -6.42 -8.83 3.06
CA ASN A 228 -6.96 -10.18 2.99
C ASN A 228 -5.91 -11.23 3.38
N ASP A 229 -4.71 -11.02 2.86
CA ASP A 229 -3.60 -11.95 2.89
C ASP A 229 -2.28 -11.17 3.01
N PRO A 230 -1.20 -11.83 3.46
CA PRO A 230 0.14 -11.28 3.42
C PRO A 230 0.69 -11.11 2.00
N PHE A 231 0.14 -11.75 0.97
CA PHE A 231 0.74 -11.83 -0.36
C PHE A 231 -0.21 -11.40 -1.47
N ILE A 232 0.02 -10.20 -2.00
CA ILE A 232 -0.73 -9.74 -3.17
C ILE A 232 -0.31 -10.57 -4.39
N THR A 233 -1.30 -11.22 -5.01
CA THR A 233 -1.11 -12.01 -6.23
C THR A 233 -1.86 -11.37 -7.39
N ASP A 234 -1.19 -11.26 -8.53
CA ASP A 234 -1.76 -10.88 -9.82
C ASP A 234 -1.08 -11.70 -10.95
N SER A 235 -1.45 -11.48 -12.21
CA SER A 235 -0.84 -12.19 -13.35
C SER A 235 0.65 -11.86 -13.51
N PHE A 236 1.12 -10.70 -13.07
CA PHE A 236 2.53 -10.33 -13.08
C PHE A 236 3.31 -11.16 -12.05
N ILE A 237 2.95 -11.09 -10.76
CA ILE A 237 3.59 -11.87 -9.70
C ILE A 237 3.51 -13.38 -9.97
N ASN A 238 2.35 -13.88 -10.43
CA ASN A 238 2.14 -15.31 -10.68
C ASN A 238 2.87 -15.84 -11.92
N ALA A 239 3.46 -14.96 -12.74
CA ALA A 239 4.30 -15.37 -13.85
C ALA A 239 5.65 -15.96 -13.37
N ALA A 240 6.10 -15.62 -12.16
CA ALA A 240 7.28 -16.24 -11.56
C ALA A 240 6.94 -17.62 -11.00
N LYS A 241 7.58 -18.64 -11.58
CA LYS A 241 7.42 -20.05 -11.20
C LYS A 241 8.66 -20.58 -10.50
N ILE A 242 8.49 -21.50 -9.57
CA ILE A 242 9.61 -22.20 -8.95
C ILE A 242 10.31 -23.02 -10.04
N PRO A 243 11.64 -22.90 -10.21
CA PRO A 243 12.37 -23.59 -11.26
C PRO A 243 12.06 -25.09 -11.30
N GLY A 244 11.69 -25.59 -12.49
CA GLY A 244 11.33 -26.99 -12.70
C GLY A 244 9.90 -27.36 -12.31
N THR A 245 9.03 -26.40 -12.00
CA THR A 245 7.63 -26.63 -11.63
C THR A 245 6.68 -25.58 -12.24
N GLU A 246 5.38 -25.84 -12.19
CA GLU A 246 4.33 -24.86 -12.52
C GLU A 246 3.83 -24.07 -11.29
N GLU A 247 4.38 -24.38 -10.12
CA GLU A 247 4.04 -23.72 -8.85
C GLU A 247 4.55 -22.27 -8.87
N THR A 248 3.69 -21.33 -8.49
CA THR A 248 4.09 -19.92 -8.32
C THR A 248 5.07 -19.78 -7.16
N VAL A 249 6.01 -18.82 -7.28
CA VAL A 249 6.92 -18.51 -6.17
C VAL A 249 6.14 -18.03 -4.94
N VAL A 250 5.13 -17.20 -5.16
CA VAL A 250 4.20 -16.76 -4.12
C VAL A 250 3.06 -17.77 -3.99
N PRO A 251 2.80 -18.33 -2.79
CA PRO A 251 1.71 -19.28 -2.63
C PRO A 251 0.35 -18.58 -2.62
N ALA A 252 -0.65 -19.24 -3.20
CA ALA A 252 -2.04 -18.84 -3.02
C ALA A 252 -2.52 -19.22 -1.62
N LEU A 253 -3.25 -18.31 -0.98
CA LEU A 253 -3.89 -18.54 0.32
C LEU A 253 -5.41 -18.58 0.14
N GLY A 254 -6.07 -19.51 0.80
CA GLY A 254 -7.51 -19.64 0.76
C GLY A 254 -8.22 -18.69 1.73
N ARG A 255 -9.56 -18.64 1.62
CA ARG A 255 -10.46 -17.86 2.48
C ARG A 255 -10.15 -17.97 3.97
N ASP A 256 -9.88 -19.17 4.45
CA ASP A 256 -9.72 -19.45 5.89
C ASP A 256 -8.26 -19.33 6.36
N ALA A 257 -7.36 -18.85 5.51
CA ALA A 257 -5.96 -18.66 5.89
C ALA A 257 -5.88 -17.72 7.11
N PRO A 258 -5.18 -18.12 8.18
CA PRO A 258 -5.04 -17.29 9.36
C PRO A 258 -4.17 -16.08 9.06
N TYR A 259 -4.42 -14.94 9.68
CA TYR A 259 -3.66 -13.73 9.37
C TYR A 259 -3.65 -12.70 10.50
N TYR A 260 -2.46 -12.32 10.95
CA TYR A 260 -2.23 -11.16 11.80
C TYR A 260 -0.80 -10.64 11.65
N VAL A 261 -0.58 -9.36 11.96
CA VAL A 261 0.75 -8.73 11.89
C VAL A 261 1.37 -8.66 13.28
N ILE A 262 2.55 -9.24 13.47
CA ILE A 262 3.30 -9.12 14.73
C ILE A 262 3.76 -7.65 14.88
N GLY A 263 3.49 -7.02 16.04
CA GLY A 263 3.77 -5.60 16.26
C GLY A 263 2.72 -4.63 15.68
N GLY A 264 1.81 -5.15 14.85
CA GLY A 264 0.64 -4.47 14.29
C GLY A 264 -0.66 -4.85 14.97
N GLU A 265 -0.66 -5.26 16.25
CA GLU A 265 -1.86 -5.76 16.94
C GLU A 265 -2.98 -4.73 17.06
N ASN A 266 -2.66 -3.45 16.82
CA ASN A 266 -3.59 -2.33 16.82
C ASN A 266 -3.82 -1.73 15.42
N TRP A 267 -3.54 -2.51 14.37
CA TRP A 267 -3.89 -2.16 12.99
C TRP A 267 -5.32 -2.58 12.65
N ASP A 268 -5.87 -1.99 11.58
CA ASP A 268 -7.19 -2.34 11.08
C ASP A 268 -7.14 -3.60 10.23
N MET A 269 -7.34 -4.75 10.87
CA MET A 269 -7.33 -6.07 10.23
C MET A 269 -8.70 -6.44 9.62
N ARG A 270 -9.68 -5.55 9.63
CA ARG A 270 -11.05 -5.88 9.18
C ARG A 270 -11.09 -6.04 7.67
N THR A 271 -11.62 -7.16 7.19
CA THR A 271 -12.05 -7.34 5.79
C THR A 271 -13.56 -7.26 5.68
N LEU A 272 -14.08 -6.86 4.52
CA LEU A 272 -15.51 -6.86 4.25
C LEU A 272 -16.01 -8.30 4.07
N HIS A 273 -17.11 -8.65 4.73
CA HIS A 273 -17.82 -9.90 4.55
C HIS A 273 -19.28 -9.66 4.22
N ILE A 274 -19.85 -10.43 3.30
CA ILE A 274 -21.29 -10.42 2.97
C ILE A 274 -21.75 -11.88 2.88
N GLN A 275 -22.75 -12.24 3.67
CA GLN A 275 -23.26 -13.61 3.67
C GLN A 275 -23.89 -13.94 2.31
N GLY A 276 -23.46 -15.06 1.70
CA GLY A 276 -23.98 -15.53 0.42
C GLY A 276 -23.37 -14.85 -0.81
N ASN A 277 -22.38 -13.97 -0.64
CA ASN A 277 -21.69 -13.33 -1.74
C ASN A 277 -20.62 -14.27 -2.33
N GLY A 278 -20.78 -14.62 -3.61
CA GLY A 278 -19.94 -15.60 -4.31
C GLY A 278 -18.46 -15.19 -4.43
N CYS A 279 -18.16 -13.88 -4.50
CA CYS A 279 -16.77 -13.41 -4.58
C CYS A 279 -15.94 -13.77 -3.35
N LEU A 280 -16.61 -13.96 -2.20
CA LEU A 280 -15.95 -14.20 -0.93
C LEU A 280 -15.81 -15.69 -0.59
N GLU A 281 -16.32 -16.60 -1.42
CA GLU A 281 -16.28 -18.05 -1.16
C GLU A 281 -14.87 -18.64 -1.22
N CYS A 282 -14.04 -18.15 -2.14
CA CYS A 282 -12.69 -18.68 -2.37
C CYS A 282 -11.62 -18.00 -1.53
N HIS A 283 -11.72 -16.68 -1.36
CA HIS A 283 -10.80 -15.84 -0.61
C HIS A 283 -11.52 -14.60 -0.06
N ARG A 284 -10.99 -13.95 1.00
CA ARG A 284 -11.49 -12.62 1.38
C ARG A 284 -10.89 -11.58 0.41
N ILE A 285 -11.34 -10.34 0.47
CA ILE A 285 -10.87 -9.31 -0.47
C ILE A 285 -10.40 -8.08 0.30
N GLY A 286 -9.15 -7.66 0.04
CA GLY A 286 -8.64 -6.37 0.49
C GLY A 286 -9.12 -5.29 -0.46
N MET A 287 -10.08 -4.48 -0.03
CA MET A 287 -10.75 -3.52 -0.91
C MET A 287 -9.79 -2.43 -1.42
N GLY A 288 -8.78 -2.06 -0.63
CA GLY A 288 -7.73 -1.13 -1.08
C GLY A 288 -6.93 -1.66 -2.28
N THR A 289 -6.62 -2.95 -2.31
CA THR A 289 -5.92 -3.59 -3.43
C THR A 289 -6.82 -3.77 -4.63
N LEU A 290 -8.09 -4.14 -4.42
CA LEU A 290 -9.06 -4.21 -5.50
C LEU A 290 -9.22 -2.84 -6.20
N GLU A 291 -9.33 -1.76 -5.43
CA GLU A 291 -9.38 -0.41 -5.99
C GLU A 291 -8.10 -0.04 -6.75
N LEU A 292 -6.93 -0.40 -6.22
CA LEU A 292 -5.66 -0.19 -6.91
C LEU A 292 -5.66 -0.88 -8.27
N PHE A 293 -6.04 -2.16 -8.33
CA PHE A 293 -6.09 -2.92 -9.58
C PHE A 293 -7.10 -2.33 -10.56
N MET A 294 -8.30 -1.98 -10.10
CA MET A 294 -9.31 -1.35 -10.94
C MET A 294 -8.85 0.01 -11.48
N SER A 295 -8.08 0.78 -10.69
CA SER A 295 -7.52 2.06 -11.11
C SER A 295 -6.47 1.93 -12.23
N THR A 296 -5.81 0.78 -12.35
CA THR A 296 -4.90 0.47 -13.46
C THR A 296 -5.63 -0.09 -14.70
N GLY A 297 -6.97 -0.13 -14.68
CA GLY A 297 -7.80 -0.61 -15.77
C GLY A 297 -8.07 -2.12 -15.76
N TRP A 298 -7.70 -2.82 -14.68
CA TRP A 298 -8.03 -4.24 -14.52
C TRP A 298 -9.50 -4.41 -14.16
N ASP A 299 -10.26 -5.14 -14.97
CA ASP A 299 -11.68 -5.42 -14.72
C ASP A 299 -11.84 -6.83 -14.13
N PRO A 300 -12.22 -6.97 -12.83
CA PRO A 300 -12.36 -8.28 -12.21
C PRO A 300 -13.32 -9.21 -12.98
N ASN A 301 -14.34 -8.68 -13.66
CA ASN A 301 -15.30 -9.49 -14.41
C ASN A 301 -14.69 -10.16 -15.65
N GLN A 302 -13.53 -9.70 -16.13
CA GLN A 302 -12.83 -10.31 -17.26
C GLN A 302 -11.89 -11.44 -16.81
N HIS A 303 -11.69 -11.59 -15.49
CA HIS A 303 -10.67 -12.47 -14.94
C HIS A 303 -11.17 -13.40 -13.82
N MET A 304 -12.28 -13.05 -13.17
CA MET A 304 -12.77 -13.73 -11.97
C MET A 304 -14.23 -14.16 -12.10
N PRO A 305 -14.58 -15.36 -11.59
CA PRO A 305 -13.67 -16.41 -11.16
C PRO A 305 -12.85 -16.98 -12.33
N PRO A 306 -11.64 -17.53 -12.12
CA PRO A 306 -10.75 -17.95 -13.20
C PRO A 306 -11.35 -18.96 -14.20
N ASN A 307 -12.28 -19.79 -13.75
CA ASN A 307 -12.91 -20.82 -14.56
C ASN A 307 -14.20 -20.37 -15.26
N ASP A 308 -14.76 -19.21 -14.86
CA ASP A 308 -15.99 -18.66 -15.46
C ASP A 308 -16.05 -17.13 -15.30
N PRO A 309 -15.17 -16.36 -15.97
CA PRO A 309 -15.07 -14.92 -15.75
C PRO A 309 -16.38 -14.16 -15.96
N GLY A 310 -16.73 -13.33 -14.98
CA GLY A 310 -17.90 -12.45 -15.04
C GLY A 310 -19.20 -13.07 -14.51
N SER A 311 -19.19 -14.36 -14.18
CA SER A 311 -20.34 -15.04 -13.54
C SER A 311 -20.73 -14.43 -12.19
N LEU A 312 -19.78 -13.83 -11.46
CA LEU A 312 -19.99 -13.20 -10.15
C LEU A 312 -20.14 -11.67 -10.22
N LYS A 313 -20.54 -11.12 -11.37
CA LYS A 313 -20.64 -9.66 -11.55
C LYS A 313 -21.59 -8.99 -10.56
N ALA A 314 -22.71 -9.64 -10.24
CA ALA A 314 -23.68 -9.12 -9.28
C ALA A 314 -23.10 -9.09 -7.86
N ASP A 315 -22.41 -10.16 -7.45
CA ASP A 315 -21.70 -10.24 -6.17
C ASP A 315 -20.61 -9.18 -6.04
N LEU A 316 -19.84 -8.95 -7.10
CA LEU A 316 -18.84 -7.89 -7.13
C LEU A 316 -19.49 -6.51 -6.96
N GLN A 317 -20.62 -6.25 -7.62
CA GLN A 317 -21.34 -4.99 -7.50
C GLN A 317 -21.86 -4.79 -6.06
N GLU A 318 -22.41 -5.83 -5.45
CA GLU A 318 -22.84 -5.79 -4.05
C GLU A 318 -21.67 -5.49 -3.10
N LEU A 319 -20.52 -6.13 -3.31
CA LEU A 319 -19.31 -5.91 -2.53
C LEU A 319 -18.81 -4.47 -2.63
N LEU A 320 -18.77 -3.91 -3.84
CA LEU A 320 -18.36 -2.52 -4.08
C LEU A 320 -19.34 -1.52 -3.44
N GLU A 321 -20.64 -1.80 -3.48
CA GLU A 321 -21.64 -0.96 -2.82
C GLU A 321 -21.53 -1.01 -1.30
N ALA A 322 -21.31 -2.19 -0.72
CA ALA A 322 -21.07 -2.36 0.72
C ALA A 322 -19.77 -1.68 1.17
N TRP A 323 -18.72 -1.72 0.35
CA TRP A 323 -17.49 -1.00 0.61
C TRP A 323 -17.70 0.52 0.61
N LYS A 324 -18.41 1.05 -0.39
CA LYS A 324 -18.69 2.48 -0.51
C LYS A 324 -19.57 2.99 0.62
N ARG A 325 -20.65 2.28 0.93
CA ARG A 325 -21.66 2.68 1.94
C ARG A 325 -21.27 2.29 3.36
N GLY A 326 -20.34 1.36 3.52
CA GLY A 326 -20.05 0.69 4.78
C GLY A 326 -20.96 -0.52 5.02
N PRO A 327 -20.42 -1.63 5.58
CA PRO A 327 -21.18 -2.86 5.76
C PRO A 327 -22.45 -2.70 6.61
N HIS A 328 -22.44 -1.80 7.60
CA HIS A 328 -23.62 -1.54 8.45
C HIS A 328 -24.83 -0.97 7.68
N ASN A 329 -24.63 -0.50 6.45
CA ASN A 329 -25.68 0.06 5.59
C ASN A 329 -26.12 -0.90 4.48
N VAL A 330 -25.61 -2.15 4.46
CA VAL A 330 -25.96 -3.18 3.49
C VAL A 330 -26.40 -4.44 4.24
N ALA A 331 -27.51 -5.03 3.80
CA ALA A 331 -28.04 -6.23 4.44
C ALA A 331 -27.01 -7.36 4.40
N ASN A 332 -26.88 -8.09 5.51
CA ASN A 332 -25.96 -9.23 5.65
C ASN A 332 -24.46 -8.91 5.47
N ALA A 333 -24.09 -7.63 5.43
CA ALA A 333 -22.70 -7.19 5.34
C ALA A 333 -22.14 -6.85 6.72
N GLN A 334 -20.93 -7.33 7.01
CA GLN A 334 -20.26 -7.17 8.29
C GLN A 334 -18.75 -6.98 8.11
N TRP A 335 -18.10 -6.42 9.14
CA TRP A 335 -16.64 -6.45 9.22
C TRP A 335 -16.21 -7.77 9.85
N LEU A 336 -15.26 -8.44 9.22
CA LEU A 336 -14.68 -9.70 9.64
C LEU A 336 -13.23 -9.50 10.05
N ILE A 337 -12.83 -10.06 11.19
CA ILE A 337 -11.42 -10.28 11.54
C ILE A 337 -11.06 -11.70 11.13
N PRO A 338 -9.96 -11.90 10.37
CA PRO A 338 -9.53 -13.23 9.94
C PRO A 338 -9.20 -14.14 11.14
N PRO A 339 -9.17 -15.48 10.96
CA PRO A 339 -8.68 -16.36 12.01
C PRO A 339 -7.23 -16.02 12.33
N ALA A 340 -6.83 -16.12 13.58
CA ALA A 340 -5.47 -15.80 14.01
C ALA A 340 -5.16 -16.46 15.34
N ARG A 341 -3.93 -16.93 15.52
CA ARG A 341 -3.43 -17.48 16.80
C ARG A 341 -4.36 -18.57 17.40
N GLY A 342 -4.88 -19.44 16.54
CA GLY A 342 -5.81 -20.51 16.93
C GLY A 342 -7.24 -20.05 17.28
N THR A 343 -7.55 -18.76 17.14
CA THR A 343 -8.90 -18.23 17.27
C THR A 343 -9.59 -18.23 15.91
N PRO A 344 -10.86 -18.67 15.81
CA PRO A 344 -11.65 -18.56 14.60
C PRO A 344 -11.83 -17.11 14.14
N GLU A 345 -12.26 -16.95 12.89
CA GLU A 345 -12.72 -15.65 12.41
C GLU A 345 -13.91 -15.16 13.24
N HIS A 346 -14.05 -13.83 13.37
CA HIS A 346 -15.14 -13.25 14.12
C HIS A 346 -15.55 -11.88 13.57
N PHE A 347 -16.83 -11.56 13.74
CA PHE A 347 -17.39 -10.29 13.29
C PHE A 347 -17.20 -9.19 14.33
N VAL A 348 -16.95 -7.98 13.86
CA VAL A 348 -16.76 -6.79 14.71
C VAL A 348 -17.66 -5.64 14.30
N GLY A 349 -18.08 -4.84 15.27
CA GLY A 349 -18.97 -3.71 15.08
C GLY A 349 -18.26 -2.40 14.76
N GLN A 350 -19.02 -1.30 14.85
CA GLN A 350 -18.50 0.06 14.73
C GLN A 350 -17.68 0.51 15.95
N ASP A 351 -17.62 -0.32 16.98
CA ASP A 351 -16.86 -0.13 18.22
C ASP A 351 -15.46 -0.77 18.17
N TYR A 352 -15.08 -1.40 17.04
CA TYR A 352 -13.73 -1.92 16.85
C TYR A 352 -12.69 -0.81 17.14
N PRO A 353 -11.70 -1.02 18.01
CA PRO A 353 -10.85 0.07 18.52
C PRO A 353 -9.76 0.51 17.54
N TYR A 354 -9.48 -0.28 16.50
CA TYR A 354 -8.33 -0.09 15.62
C TYR A 354 -8.70 0.36 14.21
N GLN A 355 -9.83 1.06 14.05
CA GLN A 355 -10.32 1.47 12.73
C GLN A 355 -9.36 2.45 12.05
N ALA A 356 -8.99 2.15 10.81
CA ALA A 356 -8.19 3.01 9.96
C ALA A 356 -9.05 3.72 8.90
N SER A 357 -8.55 4.84 8.38
CA SER A 357 -9.23 5.65 7.37
C SER A 357 -9.47 4.90 6.06
N PHE A 358 -8.57 3.99 5.68
CA PHE A 358 -8.72 3.20 4.44
C PHE A 358 -9.93 2.27 4.47
N ASN A 359 -10.43 1.88 5.64
CA ASN A 359 -11.64 1.07 5.84
C ASN A 359 -12.90 1.90 6.15
N ARG A 360 -12.83 3.23 6.06
CA ARG A 360 -14.01 4.08 6.32
C ARG A 360 -14.88 4.19 5.08
N PRO A 361 -16.21 4.13 5.23
CA PRO A 361 -17.13 4.36 4.13
C PRO A 361 -16.81 5.69 3.45
N ARG A 362 -16.62 5.64 2.14
CA ARG A 362 -16.46 6.84 1.32
C ARG A 362 -17.86 7.36 1.09
N GLY A 363 -18.33 8.26 1.97
CA GLY A 363 -19.67 8.84 1.89
C GLY A 363 -20.01 9.33 0.47
N PRO A 364 -21.30 9.51 0.13
CA PRO A 364 -21.77 9.71 -1.25
C PRO A 364 -21.16 10.90 -1.99
N ASN A 365 -20.47 11.81 -1.29
CA ASN A 365 -19.85 13.04 -1.81
C ASN A 365 -18.32 13.01 -1.93
N ARG A 366 -17.63 11.90 -1.62
CA ARG A 366 -16.20 11.78 -1.99
C ARG A 366 -16.13 11.17 -3.39
N THR A 367 -16.47 11.96 -4.40
CA THR A 367 -15.84 11.78 -5.72
C THR A 367 -14.35 11.66 -5.42
N ILE A 368 -13.66 10.64 -5.95
CA ILE A 368 -12.21 10.76 -6.20
C ILE A 368 -12.09 12.14 -6.83
N ARG A 369 -11.48 13.09 -6.12
CA ARG A 369 -11.46 14.46 -6.56
C ARG A 369 -10.62 14.44 -7.84
N LYS A 370 -11.29 14.28 -8.99
CA LYS A 370 -10.67 14.41 -10.31
C LYS A 370 -9.90 15.74 -10.41
N SER A 371 -10.31 16.74 -9.61
CA SER A 371 -9.61 18.00 -9.42
C SER A 371 -8.21 17.88 -8.83
N ASP A 372 -7.95 16.90 -7.96
CA ASP A 372 -6.70 16.82 -7.19
C ASP A 372 -5.63 16.04 -7.97
N GLU A 373 -6.05 15.00 -8.71
CA GLU A 373 -5.20 14.30 -9.68
C GLU A 373 -4.90 15.19 -10.90
N ALA A 374 -5.91 15.93 -11.39
CA ALA A 374 -5.71 16.94 -12.44
C ALA A 374 -4.78 18.07 -11.98
N ALA A 375 -4.82 18.47 -10.70
CA ALA A 375 -3.90 19.47 -10.16
C ALA A 375 -2.46 18.96 -10.09
N LEU A 376 -2.24 17.71 -9.69
CA LEU A 376 -0.90 17.09 -9.71
C LEU A 376 -0.39 16.90 -11.14
N GLU A 377 -1.25 16.54 -12.09
CA GLU A 377 -0.90 16.42 -13.50
C GLU A 377 -0.58 17.77 -14.16
N GLN A 378 -1.35 18.81 -13.81
CA GLN A 378 -1.09 20.19 -14.21
C GLN A 378 0.22 20.69 -13.62
N LEU A 379 0.50 20.41 -12.34
CA LEU A 379 1.77 20.72 -11.69
C LEU A 379 2.94 20.03 -12.40
N ALA A 380 2.81 18.73 -12.69
CA ALA A 380 3.83 17.98 -13.42
C ALA A 380 4.10 18.59 -14.81
N THR A 381 3.06 19.04 -15.50
CA THR A 381 3.16 19.70 -16.81
C THR A 381 3.89 21.05 -16.70
N GLN A 382 3.55 21.86 -15.70
CA GLN A 382 4.21 23.15 -15.45
C GLN A 382 5.68 22.99 -15.07
N LEU A 383 6.01 22.03 -14.20
CA LEU A 383 7.38 21.75 -13.81
C LEU A 383 8.23 21.30 -15.00
N LYS A 384 7.68 20.44 -15.88
CA LYS A 384 8.34 20.04 -17.14
C LYS A 384 8.60 21.22 -18.07
N ALA A 385 7.65 22.15 -18.20
CA ALA A 385 7.83 23.36 -19.00
C ALA A 385 8.96 24.24 -18.44
N LEU A 386 8.99 24.46 -17.13
CA LEU A 386 10.05 25.24 -16.48
C LEU A 386 11.44 24.62 -16.63
N VAL A 387 11.54 23.30 -16.59
CA VAL A 387 12.79 22.57 -16.89
C VAL A 387 13.20 22.77 -18.33
N LYS A 388 12.26 22.66 -19.29
CA LYS A 388 12.53 22.87 -20.72
C LYS A 388 13.01 24.29 -21.02
N GLU A 389 12.50 25.28 -20.29
CA GLU A 389 12.88 26.69 -20.41
C GLU A 389 14.19 27.04 -19.66
N GLY A 390 14.83 26.07 -18.99
CA GLY A 390 16.05 26.30 -18.20
C GLY A 390 15.82 27.12 -16.93
N LYS A 391 14.56 27.32 -16.52
CA LYS A 391 14.17 28.11 -15.35
C LYS A 391 14.18 27.31 -14.05
N LEU A 392 14.25 25.97 -14.16
CA LEU A 392 14.28 25.05 -13.03
C LEU A 392 15.17 23.86 -13.36
N SER A 393 15.96 23.37 -12.40
CA SER A 393 16.74 22.14 -12.61
C SER A 393 15.80 20.92 -12.59
N LYS A 394 16.21 19.82 -13.25
CA LYS A 394 15.47 18.55 -13.20
C LYS A 394 15.30 18.04 -11.76
N GLN A 395 16.33 18.21 -10.93
CA GLN A 395 16.31 17.76 -9.54
C GLN A 395 15.29 18.56 -8.71
N ASP A 396 15.30 19.89 -8.81
CA ASP A 396 14.36 20.74 -8.06
C ASP A 396 12.91 20.49 -8.49
N ALA A 397 12.68 20.23 -9.78
CA ALA A 397 11.36 19.86 -10.29
C ALA A 397 10.85 18.54 -9.68
N THR A 398 11.72 17.53 -9.56
CA THR A 398 11.39 16.24 -8.94
C THR A 398 11.11 16.40 -7.45
N GLU A 399 11.93 17.16 -6.71
CA GLU A 399 11.72 17.42 -5.28
C GLU A 399 10.39 18.14 -5.01
N LEU A 400 10.06 19.16 -5.82
CA LEU A 400 8.79 19.89 -5.71
C LEU A 400 7.58 19.01 -6.00
N TYR A 401 7.66 18.16 -7.02
CA TYR A 401 6.59 17.22 -7.35
C TYR A 401 6.37 16.21 -6.22
N HIS A 402 7.44 15.63 -5.67
CA HIS A 402 7.35 14.70 -4.55
C HIS A 402 6.78 15.37 -3.29
N ALA A 403 7.22 16.57 -2.96
CA ALA A 403 6.68 17.31 -1.81
C ALA A 403 5.18 17.57 -1.95
N ALA A 404 4.72 17.98 -3.14
CA ALA A 404 3.31 18.19 -3.43
C ALA A 404 2.50 16.88 -3.36
N SER A 405 3.02 15.78 -3.91
CA SER A 405 2.39 14.46 -3.86
C SER A 405 2.28 13.93 -2.42
N GLN A 406 3.33 14.08 -1.61
CA GLN A 406 3.33 13.67 -0.21
C GLN A 406 2.34 14.49 0.62
N LYS A 407 2.27 15.80 0.39
CA LYS A 407 1.29 16.66 1.06
C LYS A 407 -0.15 16.31 0.66
N GLN A 408 -0.39 16.00 -0.60
CA GLN A 408 -1.71 15.53 -1.06
C GLN A 408 -2.08 14.20 -0.37
N LYS A 409 -1.15 13.25 -0.30
CA LYS A 409 -1.35 12.00 0.46
C LYS A 409 -1.65 12.24 1.93
N GLN A 410 -1.00 13.23 2.57
CA GLN A 410 -1.31 13.61 3.95
C GLN A 410 -2.74 14.16 4.08
N ILE A 411 -3.15 15.08 3.19
CA ILE A 411 -4.51 15.64 3.17
C ILE A 411 -5.55 14.55 2.91
N ASP A 412 -5.25 13.56 2.07
CA ASP A 412 -6.18 12.47 1.78
C ASP A 412 -6.34 11.47 2.92
N ASN A 413 -5.35 11.40 3.81
CA ASN A 413 -5.28 10.54 4.98
C ASN A 413 -5.83 11.19 6.27
N GLU A 414 -5.95 12.52 6.31
CA GLU A 414 -6.68 13.29 7.33
C GLU A 414 -8.20 13.26 7.08
#